data_AF-A0A955S291-F1
#
_entry.id   AF-A0A955S291-F1
#
_cell.length_a   1.000
_cell.length_b   1.000
_cell.length_c   1.000
_cell.angle_alpha   90.00
_cell.angle_beta   90.00
_cell.angle_gamma   90.00
#
_symmetry.space_group_name_H-M   'P 1'
#
loop_
_entity.id
_entity.type
_entity.pdbx_description
1 polymer ?
#
loop_
_entity_poly.entity_id
_entity_poly.type
_entity_poly.pdbx_seq_one_letter_code
_entity_poly.pdbx_strand_id
1 'polypeptide(L)'
;MPASEPHNILDGLTATNKVLAIILAIGLALGVLWGVFAGGEMMQTAKREAITFSLIRSVTTALDTYFSANNRYPPALMSLLESDARNPPYVSPRTLEFPGYAADYGATPGGYVLRLAPADARGLYFYVDQSGVIRGRRGSPADAGSPEWRR
;
A
#
# COMPACT_ATOMS: atom_id res chain seq x y z
N MET A 1 14.53 -39.67 47.23
CA MET A 1 14.94 -39.48 45.82
C MET A 1 15.75 -38.19 45.75
N PRO A 2 17.09 -38.23 45.56
CA PRO A 2 17.86 -37.00 45.42
C PRO A 2 17.55 -36.36 44.06
N ALA A 3 17.22 -35.07 44.08
CA ALA A 3 17.01 -34.26 42.89
C ALA A 3 18.35 -34.06 42.17
N SER A 4 18.42 -34.40 40.89
CA SER A 4 19.59 -34.15 40.05
C SER A 4 19.81 -32.65 39.92
N GLU A 5 20.98 -32.16 40.33
CA GLU A 5 21.37 -30.76 40.15
C GLU A 5 21.38 -30.39 38.66
N PRO A 6 20.87 -29.21 38.28
CA PRO A 6 20.87 -28.76 36.90
C PRO A 6 22.31 -28.55 36.44
N HIS A 7 22.76 -29.41 35.54
CA HIS A 7 24.10 -29.34 34.96
C HIS A 7 24.20 -28.09 34.09
N ASN A 8 24.92 -27.08 34.58
CA ASN A 8 25.06 -25.82 33.88
C ASN A 8 26.09 -26.02 32.75
N ILE A 9 25.61 -25.99 31.51
CA ILE A 9 26.35 -26.34 30.29
C ILE A 9 27.58 -25.42 30.09
N LEU A 10 27.66 -24.34 30.86
CA LEU A 10 28.74 -23.36 30.81
C LEU A 10 29.94 -23.72 31.69
N ASP A 11 29.85 -24.67 32.63
CA ASP A 11 30.84 -24.84 33.71
C ASP A 11 32.22 -25.36 33.25
N GLY A 12 32.33 -25.95 32.06
CA GLY A 12 33.60 -26.41 31.48
C GLY A 12 34.40 -25.39 30.66
N LEU A 13 33.91 -24.15 30.52
CA LEU A 13 34.54 -23.12 29.68
C LEU A 13 35.43 -22.17 30.50
N THR A 14 36.61 -21.82 29.97
CA THR A 14 37.45 -20.76 30.54
C THR A 14 36.70 -19.42 30.56
N ALA A 15 37.01 -18.53 31.51
CA ALA A 15 36.30 -17.26 31.70
C ALA A 15 36.15 -16.44 30.40
N THR A 16 37.19 -16.45 29.55
CA THR A 16 37.19 -15.80 28.23
C THR A 16 36.18 -16.42 27.27
N ASN A 17 36.05 -17.75 27.25
CA ASN A 17 35.13 -18.47 26.37
C ASN A 17 33.67 -18.29 26.83
N LYS A 18 33.43 -18.18 28.14
CA LYS A 18 32.10 -17.85 28.71
C LYS A 18 31.63 -16.47 28.24
N VAL A 19 32.50 -15.46 28.31
CA VAL A 19 32.18 -14.10 27.85
C VAL A 19 31.90 -14.08 26.34
N LEU A 20 32.72 -14.78 25.54
CA LEU A 20 32.52 -14.85 24.10
C LEU A 20 31.19 -15.51 23.72
N ALA A 21 30.83 -16.60 24.41
CA ALA A 21 29.56 -17.31 24.19
C ALA A 21 28.34 -16.44 24.53
N ILE A 22 28.41 -15.65 25.61
CA ILE A 22 27.33 -14.72 26.00
C ILE A 22 27.18 -13.61 24.95
N ILE A 23 28.27 -13.02 24.48
CA ILE A 23 28.24 -11.98 23.43
C ILE A 23 27.62 -12.53 22.14
N LEU A 24 28.00 -13.75 21.73
CA LEU A 24 27.44 -14.42 20.56
C LEU A 24 25.94 -14.68 20.70
N ALA A 25 25.50 -15.16 21.87
CA ALA A 25 24.08 -15.41 22.15
C ALA A 25 23.25 -14.12 22.12
N ILE A 26 23.77 -13.03 22.70
CA ILE A 26 23.11 -11.71 22.67
C ILE A 26 23.05 -11.17 21.24
N GLY A 27 24.15 -11.26 20.47
CA GLY A 27 24.17 -10.83 19.07
C GLY A 27 23.18 -11.58 18.20
N LEU A 28 23.05 -12.89 18.40
CA LEU A 28 22.10 -13.73 17.67
C LEU A 28 20.64 -13.42 18.07
N ALA A 29 20.37 -13.21 19.35
CA ALA A 29 19.07 -12.79 19.84
C ALA A 29 18.65 -11.42 19.28
N LEU A 30 19.57 -10.45 19.26
CA LEU A 30 19.33 -9.11 18.70
C LEU A 30 19.11 -9.17 17.18
N GLY A 31 19.88 -9.97 16.44
CA GLY A 31 19.71 -10.15 15.00
C GLY A 31 18.35 -10.76 14.63
N VAL A 32 17.89 -11.76 15.37
CA VAL A 32 16.56 -12.37 15.18
C VAL A 32 15.45 -11.37 15.51
N LEU A 33 15.57 -10.60 16.61
CA LEU A 33 14.61 -9.55 16.93
C LEU A 33 14.52 -8.52 15.79
N TRP A 34 15.66 -8.05 15.28
CA TRP A 34 15.69 -7.03 14.23
C TRP A 34 15.02 -7.51 12.93
N GLY A 35 15.22 -8.77 12.55
CA GLY A 35 14.60 -9.37 11.37
C GLY A 35 13.06 -9.41 11.46
N VAL A 36 12.50 -9.68 12.64
CA VAL A 36 11.04 -9.68 12.87
C VAL A 36 10.46 -8.28 12.77
N PHE A 37 11.14 -7.26 13.31
CA PHE A 37 10.68 -5.87 13.24
C PHE A 37 10.78 -5.28 11.83
N ALA A 38 11.86 -5.54 11.10
CA ALA A 38 12.06 -5.03 9.74
C ALA A 38 11.07 -5.66 8.72
N GLY A 39 10.70 -6.93 8.90
CA GLY A 39 9.73 -7.61 8.03
C GLY A 39 8.29 -7.10 8.18
N GLY A 40 7.92 -6.61 9.37
CA GLY A 40 6.56 -6.16 9.66
C GLY A 40 6.13 -4.93 8.85
N GLU A 41 7.01 -3.94 8.69
CA GLU A 41 6.69 -2.71 7.97
C GLU A 41 6.51 -2.95 6.47
N MET A 42 7.40 -3.74 5.84
CA MET A 42 7.29 -4.07 4.41
C MET A 42 5.99 -4.80 4.10
N MET A 43 5.54 -5.68 5.00
CA MET A 43 4.31 -6.44 4.81
C MET A 43 3.05 -5.56 4.93
N GLN A 44 3.10 -4.51 5.75
CA GLN A 44 2.00 -3.53 5.82
C GLN A 44 1.92 -2.65 4.57
N THR A 45 3.05 -2.20 4.03
CA THR A 45 3.08 -1.42 2.78
C THR A 45 2.54 -2.23 1.61
N ALA A 46 2.96 -3.50 1.47
CA ALA A 46 2.45 -4.38 0.41
C ALA A 46 0.93 -4.62 0.52
N LYS A 47 0.41 -4.82 1.74
CA LYS A 47 -1.05 -4.95 1.97
C LYS A 47 -1.81 -3.69 1.56
N ARG A 48 -1.30 -2.51 1.91
CA ARG A 48 -1.89 -1.22 1.51
C ARG A 48 -1.88 -1.06 -0.01
N GLU A 49 -0.75 -1.33 -0.65
CA GLU A 49 -0.62 -1.28 -2.12
C GLU A 49 -1.63 -2.20 -2.82
N ALA A 50 -1.81 -3.44 -2.33
CA ALA A 50 -2.78 -4.38 -2.88
C ALA A 50 -4.24 -3.92 -2.71
N ILE A 51 -4.59 -3.38 -1.54
CA ILE A 51 -5.92 -2.81 -1.29
C ILE A 51 -6.16 -1.63 -2.23
N THR A 52 -5.21 -0.70 -2.31
CA THR A 52 -5.30 0.48 -3.19
C THR A 52 -5.49 0.07 -4.64
N PHE A 53 -4.76 -0.95 -5.11
CA PHE A 53 -4.92 -1.47 -6.47
C PHE A 53 -6.33 -2.00 -6.74
N SER A 54 -6.93 -2.73 -5.79
CA SER A 54 -8.32 -3.19 -5.91
C SER A 54 -9.30 -2.01 -5.94
N LEU A 55 -9.08 -0.99 -5.10
CA LEU A 55 -9.92 0.20 -5.06
C LEU A 55 -9.87 0.98 -6.38
N ILE A 56 -8.67 1.13 -6.98
CA ILE A 56 -8.51 1.74 -8.30
C ILE A 56 -9.40 1.04 -9.31
N ARG A 57 -9.36 -0.31 -9.39
CA ARG A 57 -10.20 -1.07 -10.33
C ARG A 57 -11.70 -0.85 -10.13
N SER A 58 -12.14 -0.78 -8.87
CA SER A 58 -13.54 -0.47 -8.56
C SER A 58 -13.93 0.93 -9.02
N VAL A 59 -13.06 1.92 -8.81
CA VAL A 59 -13.30 3.30 -9.28
C VAL A 59 -13.30 3.39 -10.80
N THR A 60 -12.35 2.76 -11.50
CA THR A 60 -12.31 2.77 -12.98
C THR A 60 -13.58 2.16 -13.57
N THR A 61 -14.03 1.04 -13.01
CA THR A 61 -15.29 0.38 -13.44
C THR A 61 -16.49 1.31 -13.25
N ALA A 62 -16.55 2.03 -12.13
CA ALA A 62 -17.61 2.98 -11.86
C ALA A 62 -17.57 4.21 -12.78
N LEU A 63 -16.38 4.70 -13.12
CA LEU A 63 -16.20 5.78 -14.09
C LEU A 63 -16.70 5.36 -15.48
N ASP A 64 -16.39 4.15 -15.92
CA ASP A 64 -16.86 3.62 -17.21
C ASP A 64 -18.39 3.41 -17.23
N THR A 65 -18.95 2.97 -16.09
CA THR A 65 -20.40 2.82 -15.93
C THR A 65 -21.10 4.19 -15.95
N TYR A 66 -20.53 5.19 -15.26
CA TYR A 66 -21.02 6.57 -15.28
C TYR A 66 -20.96 7.15 -16.69
N PHE A 67 -19.85 6.93 -17.41
CA PHE A 67 -19.69 7.37 -18.79
C PHE A 67 -20.72 6.72 -19.71
N SER A 68 -20.97 5.42 -19.55
CA SER A 68 -21.98 4.70 -20.34
C SER A 68 -23.39 5.25 -20.13
N ALA A 69 -23.71 5.73 -18.93
CA ALA A 69 -25.02 6.30 -18.60
C ALA A 69 -25.16 7.78 -19.01
N ASN A 70 -24.08 8.56 -18.94
CA ASN A 70 -24.13 10.03 -19.08
C ASN A 70 -23.41 10.57 -20.32
N ASN A 71 -22.73 9.71 -21.08
CA ASN A 71 -21.85 10.05 -22.21
C ASN A 71 -20.76 11.08 -21.86
N ARG A 72 -20.35 11.13 -20.59
CA ARG A 72 -19.30 12.00 -20.06
C ARG A 72 -18.76 11.42 -18.75
N TYR A 73 -17.50 11.68 -18.44
CA TYR A 73 -16.92 11.35 -17.12
C TYR A 73 -17.40 12.35 -16.05
N PRO A 74 -17.51 11.94 -14.78
CA PRO A 74 -17.94 12.83 -13.72
C PRO A 74 -16.88 13.92 -13.45
N PRO A 75 -17.28 15.15 -13.10
CA PRO A 75 -16.35 16.25 -12.85
C PRO A 75 -15.51 16.04 -11.58
N ALA A 76 -16.00 15.23 -10.63
CA ALA A 76 -15.31 14.87 -9.39
C ALA A 76 -15.61 13.42 -9.02
N LEU A 77 -14.69 12.77 -8.29
CA LEU A 77 -14.89 11.40 -7.79
C LEU A 77 -16.12 11.28 -6.88
N MET A 78 -16.43 12.32 -6.11
CA MET A 78 -17.58 12.32 -5.19
C MET A 78 -18.92 12.15 -5.92
N SER A 79 -19.01 12.53 -7.19
CA SER A 79 -20.22 12.33 -7.99
C SER A 79 -20.52 10.85 -8.27
N LEU A 80 -19.58 9.94 -8.03
CA LEU A 80 -19.84 8.49 -8.07
C LEU A 80 -20.63 7.98 -6.85
N LEU A 81 -20.69 8.77 -5.76
CA LEU A 81 -21.47 8.47 -4.56
C LEU A 81 -22.90 8.99 -4.65
N GLU A 82 -23.17 9.91 -5.58
CA GLU A 82 -24.49 10.48 -5.78
C GLU A 82 -25.43 9.38 -6.31
N SER A 83 -26.48 9.11 -5.54
CA SER A 83 -27.63 8.34 -5.99
C SER A 83 -28.74 9.30 -6.38
N ASP A 84 -29.31 9.12 -7.57
CA ASP A 84 -30.59 9.73 -7.94
C ASP A 84 -31.69 8.65 -8.01
N ALA A 85 -32.94 9.07 -8.24
CA ALA A 85 -34.07 8.13 -8.31
C ALA A 85 -33.98 7.12 -9.48
N ARG A 86 -33.08 7.33 -10.43
CA ARG A 86 -32.89 6.50 -11.63
C ARG A 86 -31.60 5.69 -11.59
N ASN A 87 -30.62 6.10 -10.79
CA ASN A 87 -29.29 5.53 -10.71
C ASN A 87 -28.88 5.35 -9.24
N PRO A 88 -28.72 4.09 -8.76
CA PRO A 88 -28.08 3.85 -7.48
C PRO A 88 -26.61 4.33 -7.50
N PRO A 89 -25.97 4.51 -6.33
CA PRO A 89 -24.56 4.93 -6.29
C PRO A 89 -23.68 3.95 -7.07
N TYR A 90 -22.74 4.49 -7.84
CA TYR A 90 -21.82 3.67 -8.65
C TYR A 90 -20.75 2.99 -7.79
N VAL A 91 -20.40 3.58 -6.64
CA VAL A 91 -19.46 3.01 -5.65
C VAL A 91 -19.91 3.25 -4.22
N SER A 92 -19.35 2.46 -3.30
CA SER A 92 -19.49 2.73 -1.87
C SER A 92 -18.57 3.88 -1.44
N PRO A 93 -18.91 4.63 -0.37
CA PRO A 93 -18.04 5.69 0.16
C PRO A 93 -16.62 5.21 0.47
N ARG A 94 -16.50 4.00 1.04
CA ARG A 94 -15.22 3.36 1.36
C ARG A 94 -14.32 3.15 0.15
N THR A 95 -14.91 3.06 -1.05
CA THR A 95 -14.17 2.87 -2.30
C THR A 95 -13.31 4.10 -2.65
N LEU A 96 -13.67 5.28 -2.15
CA LEU A 96 -12.99 6.55 -2.44
C LEU A 96 -12.00 6.99 -1.33
N GLU A 97 -11.85 6.23 -0.25
CA GLU A 97 -11.03 6.62 0.90
C GLU A 97 -9.51 6.36 0.73
N PHE A 98 -9.11 5.55 -0.26
CA PHE A 98 -7.72 5.21 -0.60
C PHE A 98 -6.72 5.26 0.59
N PRO A 99 -6.76 4.29 1.52
CA PRO A 99 -6.07 4.39 2.80
C PRO A 99 -4.55 4.52 2.63
N GLY A 100 -4.00 5.62 3.14
CA GLY A 100 -2.57 5.94 3.04
C GLY A 100 -2.16 6.59 1.71
N TYR A 101 -3.11 7.04 0.90
CA TYR A 101 -2.88 7.70 -0.38
C TYR A 101 -3.67 9.00 -0.50
N ALA A 102 -3.05 10.00 -1.12
CA ALA A 102 -3.73 11.20 -1.58
C ALA A 102 -4.15 11.00 -3.04
N ALA A 103 -5.46 11.15 -3.32
CA ALA A 103 -6.01 11.04 -4.67
C ALA A 103 -6.09 12.39 -5.36
N ASP A 104 -5.63 12.46 -6.60
CA ASP A 104 -5.82 13.58 -7.53
C ASP A 104 -6.55 13.05 -8.77
N TYR A 105 -7.70 13.64 -9.07
CA TYR A 105 -8.57 13.22 -10.16
C TYR A 105 -8.85 14.39 -11.08
N GLY A 106 -8.76 14.14 -12.38
CA GLY A 106 -9.20 15.09 -13.40
C GLY A 106 -9.96 14.37 -14.51
N ALA A 107 -11.00 15.04 -15.01
CA ALA A 107 -11.83 14.56 -16.09
C ALA A 107 -11.91 15.58 -17.21
N THR A 108 -11.95 15.06 -18.44
CA THR A 108 -12.22 15.82 -19.66
C THR A 108 -13.32 15.09 -20.44
N PRO A 109 -13.91 15.73 -21.46
CA PRO A 109 -14.86 15.04 -22.35
C PRO A 109 -14.25 13.80 -23.03
N GLY A 110 -12.93 13.75 -23.24
CA GLY A 110 -12.24 12.67 -23.94
C GLY A 110 -11.61 11.59 -23.04
N GLY A 111 -11.69 11.71 -21.72
CA GLY A 111 -11.02 10.79 -20.80
C GLY A 111 -10.92 11.30 -19.38
N TYR A 112 -10.43 10.45 -18.48
CA TYR A 112 -10.12 10.79 -17.11
C TYR A 112 -8.70 10.36 -16.77
N VAL A 113 -8.20 10.92 -15.68
CA VAL A 113 -6.98 10.46 -15.04
C VAL A 113 -7.17 10.46 -13.53
N LEU A 114 -6.67 9.40 -12.90
CA LEU A 114 -6.59 9.26 -11.46
C LEU A 114 -5.13 9.01 -11.08
N ARG A 115 -4.61 9.87 -10.20
CA ARG A 115 -3.29 9.76 -9.59
C ARG A 115 -3.44 9.48 -8.12
N LEU A 116 -2.60 8.62 -7.58
CA LEU A 116 -2.51 8.36 -6.14
C LEU A 116 -1.07 8.50 -5.68
N ALA A 117 -0.84 9.40 -4.74
CA ALA A 117 0.47 9.61 -4.11
C ALA A 117 0.46 9.00 -2.70
N PRO A 118 1.45 8.17 -2.32
CA PRO A 118 1.54 7.61 -0.98
C PRO A 118 1.80 8.71 0.05
N ALA A 119 1.06 8.70 1.15
CA ALA A 119 1.20 9.70 2.22
C ALA A 119 2.55 9.61 2.97
N ASP A 120 3.17 8.43 2.98
CA ASP A 120 4.43 8.16 3.68
C ASP A 120 5.69 8.31 2.80
N ALA A 121 5.54 8.73 1.53
CA ALA A 121 6.59 8.79 0.50
C ALA A 121 7.37 7.49 0.24
N ARG A 122 6.99 6.38 0.91
CA ARG A 122 7.65 5.07 0.80
C ARG A 122 6.87 4.13 -0.11
N GLY A 123 5.57 4.32 -0.30
CA GLY A 123 4.70 3.50 -1.17
C GLY A 123 4.89 3.70 -2.68
N LEU A 124 4.09 2.98 -3.47
CA LEU A 124 3.99 3.14 -4.92
C LEU A 124 3.11 4.33 -5.28
N TYR A 125 3.58 5.23 -6.13
CA TYR A 125 2.69 6.16 -6.83
C TYR A 125 1.90 5.37 -7.86
N PHE A 126 0.58 5.61 -7.94
CA PHE A 126 -0.26 5.02 -8.97
C PHE A 126 -0.77 6.07 -9.95
N TYR A 127 -0.92 5.65 -11.20
CA TYR A 127 -1.55 6.41 -12.27
C TYR A 127 -2.45 5.46 -13.06
N VAL A 128 -3.66 5.91 -13.36
CA VAL A 128 -4.56 5.24 -14.31
C VAL A 128 -5.30 6.29 -15.13
N ASP A 129 -5.55 5.97 -16.39
CA ASP A 129 -6.32 6.78 -17.32
C ASP A 129 -7.44 5.95 -17.96
N GLN A 130 -8.16 6.51 -18.94
CA GLN A 130 -9.27 5.85 -19.61
C GLN A 130 -8.89 4.55 -20.35
N SER A 131 -7.60 4.24 -20.52
CA SER A 131 -7.18 2.92 -21.04
C SER A 131 -7.38 1.79 -20.02
N GLY A 132 -7.59 2.11 -18.74
CA GLY A 132 -7.68 1.15 -17.65
C GLY A 132 -6.33 0.55 -17.23
N VAL A 133 -5.22 0.97 -17.86
CA VAL A 133 -3.88 0.50 -17.50
C VAL A 133 -3.39 1.20 -16.24
N ILE A 134 -3.28 0.43 -15.15
CA ILE A 134 -2.75 0.91 -13.88
C ILE A 134 -1.22 0.85 -13.91
N ARG A 135 -0.57 2.00 -13.82
CA ARG A 135 0.89 2.16 -13.76
C ARG A 135 1.31 2.46 -12.33
N GLY A 136 2.35 1.79 -11.85
CA GLY A 136 2.92 1.98 -10.52
C GLY A 136 4.40 2.34 -10.58
N ARG A 137 4.86 3.33 -9.81
CA ARG A 137 6.29 3.70 -9.72
C ARG A 137 6.67 4.08 -8.29
N ARG A 138 7.85 3.64 -7.83
CA ARG A 138 8.38 4.00 -6.51
C ARG A 138 9.28 5.24 -6.61
N GLY A 139 9.22 6.14 -5.64
CA GLY A 139 10.13 7.30 -5.50
C GLY A 139 9.84 8.52 -6.38
N SER A 140 8.88 8.45 -7.30
CA SER A 140 8.45 9.59 -8.11
C SER A 140 7.03 9.37 -8.66
N PRO A 141 6.28 10.42 -9.02
CA PRO A 141 4.97 10.30 -9.65
C PRO A 141 4.99 9.34 -10.84
N ALA A 142 3.97 8.48 -10.91
CA ALA A 142 3.85 7.45 -11.95
C ALA A 142 3.51 8.01 -13.34
N ASP A 143 3.25 9.31 -13.44
CA ASP A 143 2.92 10.04 -14.66
C ASP A 143 4.08 10.85 -15.25
N ALA A 144 5.30 10.74 -14.71
CA ALA A 144 6.48 11.52 -15.12
C ALA A 144 6.98 11.30 -16.57
N GLY A 145 6.21 10.62 -17.42
CA GLY A 145 6.41 10.51 -18.87
C GLY A 145 5.10 10.41 -19.65
N SER A 146 3.95 10.62 -18.98
CA SER A 146 2.65 10.71 -19.62
C SER A 146 2.55 12.06 -20.34
N PRO A 147 1.85 12.15 -21.49
CA PRO A 147 1.51 13.44 -22.07
C PRO A 147 0.88 14.31 -20.97
N GLU A 148 1.44 15.49 -20.72
CA GLU A 148 0.87 16.45 -19.79
C GLU A 148 -0.52 16.84 -20.29
N TRP A 149 -1.56 16.16 -19.83
CA TRP A 149 -2.95 16.55 -20.04
C TRP A 149 -3.32 17.78 -19.19
N ARG A 150 -2.31 18.48 -18.65
CA ARG A 150 -2.45 19.74 -17.90
C ARG A 150 -2.28 20.92 -18.86
N ARG A 151 -3.38 21.31 -19.48
CA ARG A 151 -3.89 22.68 -19.40
C ARG A 151 -5.33 22.74 -19.90
#